data_AF-S4NX17-F1
#
_entry.id   AF-S4NX17-F1
#
_cell.length_a   1.000
_cell.length_b   1.000
_cell.length_c   1.000
_cell.angle_alpha   90.00
_cell.angle_beta   90.00
_cell.angle_gamma   90.00
#
_symmetry.space_group_name_H-M   'P 1'
#
loop_
_entity.id
_entity.type
_entity.pdbx_description
1 polymer ?
#
loop_
_entity_poly.entity_id
_entity_poly.type
_entity_poly.pdbx_seq_one_letter_code
_entity_poly.pdbx_strand_id
1 'polypeptide(L)'
;MIGYGLAKGAVHQLTQSLGSKDSGLPENSLAVAILPVTLDTEMNRKWMPKADFGSWTPLTFVAELFGKWLKGEERPPSGSLVALVTKDNITDLIVQ
;
A
#
# COMPACT_ATOMS: atom_id res chain seq x y z
N MET A 1 8.13 -18.52 -1.13
CA MET A 1 7.08 -17.57 -1.57
C MET A 1 5.63 -18.00 -1.28
N ILE A 2 5.33 -19.30 -1.08
CA ILE A 2 3.94 -19.75 -0.81
C ILE A 2 3.33 -19.10 0.44
N GLY A 3 4.02 -19.16 1.59
CA GLY A 3 3.49 -18.58 2.83
C GLY A 3 3.26 -17.07 2.73
N TYR A 4 4.14 -16.36 2.03
CA TYR A 4 3.98 -14.92 1.77
C TYR A 4 2.74 -14.62 0.94
N GLY A 5 2.55 -15.34 -0.18
CA GLY A 5 1.39 -15.16 -1.05
C GLY A 5 0.07 -15.46 -0.35
N LEU A 6 0.02 -16.56 0.42
CA LEU A 6 -1.16 -16.92 1.20
C LEU A 6 -1.50 -15.83 2.23
N ALA A 7 -0.50 -15.38 2.99
CA ALA A 7 -0.69 -14.36 4.02
C ALA A 7 -1.18 -13.03 3.41
N LYS A 8 -0.58 -12.57 2.31
CA LYS A 8 -0.99 -11.34 1.64
C LYS A 8 -2.36 -11.45 0.99
N GLY A 9 -2.66 -12.57 0.32
CA GLY A 9 -3.99 -12.83 -0.24
C GLY A 9 -5.10 -12.78 0.81
N ALA A 10 -4.87 -13.34 2.00
CA ALA A 10 -5.82 -13.26 3.11
C ALA A 10 -6.05 -11.81 3.57
N VAL A 11 -4.99 -10.99 3.64
CA VAL A 11 -5.13 -9.56 3.98
C VAL A 11 -5.91 -8.80 2.92
N HIS A 12 -5.68 -9.07 1.63
CA HIS A 12 -6.44 -8.43 0.55
C HIS A 12 -7.93 -8.71 0.67
N GLN A 13 -8.29 -9.98 0.90
CA GLN A 13 -9.68 -10.38 1.09
C GLN A 13 -10.28 -9.73 2.34
N LEU A 14 -9.52 -9.67 3.43
CA LEU A 14 -9.96 -9.00 4.67
C LEU A 14 -10.26 -7.51 4.43
N THR A 15 -9.38 -6.80 3.70
CA THR A 15 -9.59 -5.38 3.37
C THR A 15 -10.89 -5.16 2.62
N GLN A 16 -11.19 -5.97 1.61
CA GLN A 16 -12.43 -5.87 0.84
C GLN A 16 -13.67 -6.16 1.70
N SER A 17 -13.61 -7.17 2.56
CA SER A 17 -14.68 -7.49 3.51
C SER A 17 -14.93 -6.33 4.48
N LEU A 18 -13.88 -5.69 4.99
CA LEU A 18 -13.98 -4.53 5.88
C LEU A 18 -14.53 -3.28 5.17
N GLY A 19 -14.23 -3.12 3.88
CA GLY A 19 -14.77 -2.03 3.07
C GLY A 19 -16.22 -2.19 2.65
N SER A 20 -16.80 -3.38 2.83
CA SER A 20 -18.19 -3.67 2.49
C SER A 20 -19.19 -3.08 3.49
N LYS A 21 -20.44 -2.93 3.07
CA LYS A 21 -21.53 -2.50 3.96
C LYS A 21 -21.69 -3.49 5.13
N ASP A 22 -22.04 -2.97 6.30
CA ASP A 22 -22.33 -3.76 7.51
C ASP A 22 -21.14 -4.60 8.00
N SER A 23 -19.90 -4.24 7.63
CA SER A 23 -18.67 -4.93 8.04
C SER A 23 -18.35 -4.84 9.54
N GLY A 24 -19.06 -3.97 10.27
CA GLY A 24 -18.82 -3.66 11.68
C GLY A 24 -17.84 -2.51 11.91
N LEU A 25 -17.27 -1.91 10.87
CA LEU A 25 -16.50 -0.67 11.02
C LEU A 25 -17.41 0.54 11.30
N PRO A 26 -16.95 1.54 12.08
CA PRO A 26 -17.70 2.78 12.30
C PRO A 26 -17.99 3.50 10.99
N GLU A 27 -19.08 4.27 10.96
CA GLU A 27 -19.43 5.11 9.80
C GLU A 27 -18.27 6.04 9.42
N ASN A 28 -18.09 6.27 8.12
CA ASN A 28 -17.03 7.10 7.53
C ASN A 28 -15.59 6.62 7.80
N SER A 29 -15.41 5.38 8.27
CA SER A 29 -14.09 4.73 8.34
C SER A 29 -13.56 4.37 6.95
N LEU A 30 -12.24 4.24 6.84
CA LEU A 30 -11.55 3.82 5.62
C LEU A 30 -10.77 2.52 5.89
N ALA A 31 -11.13 1.44 5.19
CA ALA A 31 -10.35 0.21 5.15
C ALA A 31 -9.61 0.10 3.81
N VAL A 32 -8.29 0.19 3.80
CA VAL A 32 -7.49 0.13 2.58
C VAL A 32 -6.23 -0.69 2.83
N ALA A 33 -5.71 -1.33 1.79
CA ALA A 33 -4.42 -2.01 1.83
C ALA A 33 -3.49 -1.41 0.77
N ILE A 34 -2.31 -0.96 1.19
CA ILE A 34 -1.23 -0.61 0.26
C ILE A 34 -0.46 -1.86 -0.15
N LEU A 35 -0.13 -1.96 -1.43
CA LEU A 35 0.62 -3.06 -2.03
C LEU A 35 1.92 -2.52 -2.65
N PRO A 36 2.91 -2.12 -1.84
CA PRO A 36 4.20 -1.70 -2.37
C PRO A 36 4.96 -2.88 -2.97
N VAL A 37 5.62 -2.63 -4.12
CA VAL A 37 6.51 -3.63 -4.74
C VAL A 37 7.81 -3.75 -3.95
N THR A 38 8.53 -2.65 -3.75
CA THR A 38 9.75 -2.60 -2.93
C THR A 38 9.85 -1.24 -2.26
N LEU A 39 9.97 -1.23 -0.94
CA LEU A 39 10.20 -0.01 -0.16
C LEU A 39 11.70 0.28 -0.08
N ASP A 40 12.04 1.57 -0.16
CA ASP A 40 13.40 2.02 0.02
C ASP A 40 13.76 2.06 1.51
N THR A 41 14.36 0.98 1.99
CA THR A 41 14.77 0.82 3.40
C THR A 41 16.27 0.59 3.50
N GLU A 42 16.87 0.97 4.64
CA GLU A 42 18.29 0.72 4.90
C GLU A 42 18.68 -0.76 4.73
N MET A 43 17.82 -1.66 5.19
CA MET A 43 18.04 -3.10 5.08
C MET A 43 18.00 -3.57 3.62
N ASN A 44 17.05 -3.08 2.82
CA ASN A 44 17.01 -3.39 1.40
C ASN A 44 18.26 -2.88 0.70
N ARG A 45 18.70 -1.64 0.98
CA ARG A 45 19.94 -1.08 0.40
C ARG A 45 21.17 -1.88 0.80
N LYS A 46 21.26 -2.29 2.07
CA LYS A 46 22.38 -3.09 2.58
C LYS A 46 22.50 -4.44 1.86
N TRP A 47 21.39 -5.13 1.66
CA TRP A 47 21.39 -6.49 1.10
C TRP A 47 21.25 -6.53 -0.43
N MET A 48 20.79 -5.45 -1.06
CA MET A 48 20.68 -5.30 -2.51
C MET A 48 21.38 -4.02 -3.00
N PRO A 49 22.70 -3.84 -2.75
CA PRO A 49 23.40 -2.58 -3.00
C PRO A 49 23.56 -2.22 -4.49
N LYS A 50 23.28 -3.16 -5.39
CA LYS A 50 23.38 -2.99 -6.85
C LYS A 50 22.02 -2.95 -7.55
N ALA A 51 20.92 -2.93 -6.79
CA ALA A 51 19.59 -2.81 -7.38
C ALA A 51 19.36 -1.40 -7.95
N ASP A 52 18.39 -1.27 -8.84
CA ASP A 52 17.91 0.02 -9.31
C ASP A 52 17.01 0.66 -8.23
N PHE A 53 17.57 1.55 -7.42
CA PHE A 53 16.81 2.27 -6.39
C PHE A 53 15.77 3.22 -6.98
N GLY A 54 15.87 3.59 -8.27
CA GLY A 54 14.84 4.36 -8.96
C GLY A 54 13.50 3.61 -9.11
N SER A 55 13.48 2.31 -8.81
CA SER A 55 12.28 1.48 -8.76
C SER A 55 11.71 1.25 -7.35
N TRP A 56 12.32 1.85 -6.32
CA TRP A 56 11.95 1.62 -4.92
C TRP A 56 11.16 2.80 -4.36
N THR A 57 10.04 2.51 -3.72
CA THR A 57 9.16 3.55 -3.17
C THR A 57 9.78 4.19 -1.93
N PRO A 58 9.98 5.52 -1.91
CA PRO A 58 10.45 6.23 -0.74
C PRO A 58 9.47 6.12 0.44
N LEU A 59 9.98 5.97 1.66
CA LEU A 59 9.13 5.93 2.86
C LEU A 59 8.39 7.24 3.11
N THR A 60 8.98 8.37 2.71
CA THR A 60 8.36 9.70 2.79
C THR A 60 7.08 9.78 1.94
N PHE A 61 7.09 9.19 0.73
CA PHE A 61 5.90 9.12 -0.11
C PHE A 61 4.75 8.38 0.60
N VAL A 62 5.04 7.26 1.26
CA VAL A 62 4.03 6.50 2.03
C VAL A 62 3.48 7.33 3.20
N ALA A 63 4.35 8.03 3.92
CA ALA A 63 3.94 8.88 5.04
C ALA A 63 3.06 10.06 4.57
N GLU A 64 3.41 10.70 3.46
CA GLU A 64 2.62 11.79 2.85
C GLU A 64 1.26 11.29 2.37
N LEU A 65 1.21 10.11 1.73
CA LEU A 65 -0.03 9.47 1.29
C LEU A 65 -0.97 9.22 2.47
N PHE A 66 -0.46 8.67 3.57
CA PHE A 66 -1.26 8.49 4.79
C PHE A 66 -1.70 9.83 5.38
N GLY A 67 -0.83 10.84 5.34
CA GLY A 67 -1.17 12.20 5.76
C GLY A 67 -2.37 12.77 5.00
N LYS A 68 -2.42 12.60 3.67
CA LYS A 68 -3.57 13.00 2.84
C LYS A 68 -4.84 12.24 3.24
N TRP A 69 -4.75 10.91 3.35
CA TRP A 69 -5.90 10.08 3.71
C TRP A 69 -6.45 10.42 5.10
N LEU A 70 -5.60 10.67 6.09
CA LEU A 70 -6.06 11.08 7.42
C LEU A 70 -6.86 12.39 7.39
N LYS A 71 -6.51 13.32 6.50
CA LYS A 71 -7.23 14.59 6.29
C LYS A 71 -8.49 14.48 5.44
N GLY A 72 -8.77 13.30 4.88
CA GLY A 72 -9.90 13.11 3.96
C GLY A 72 -9.59 13.45 2.50
N GLU A 73 -8.33 13.74 2.19
CA GLU A 73 -7.89 14.12 0.85
C GLU A 73 -7.54 12.87 0.04
N GLU A 74 -7.99 12.83 -1.23
CA GLU A 74 -7.62 11.78 -2.20
C GLU A 74 -7.79 10.35 -1.65
N ARG A 75 -8.79 10.13 -0.79
CA ARG A 75 -9.11 8.79 -0.28
C ARG A 75 -9.62 7.92 -1.42
N PRO A 76 -9.06 6.72 -1.63
CA PRO A 76 -9.71 5.72 -2.47
C PRO A 76 -11.00 5.24 -1.79
N PRO A 77 -11.86 4.52 -2.52
CA PRO A 77 -12.99 3.81 -1.92
C PRO A 77 -12.54 2.89 -0.77
N SER A 78 -13.38 2.76 0.26
CA SER A 78 -13.15 1.73 1.29
C SER A 78 -13.21 0.34 0.66
N GLY A 79 -12.31 -0.55 1.08
CA GLY A 79 -12.08 -1.87 0.50
C GLY A 79 -11.01 -1.90 -0.59
N SER A 80 -10.52 -0.75 -1.04
CA SER A 80 -9.54 -0.68 -2.13
C SER A 80 -8.19 -1.31 -1.80
N LEU A 81 -7.62 -1.95 -2.84
CA LEU A 81 -6.26 -2.43 -2.88
C LEU A 81 -5.44 -1.44 -3.71
N VAL A 82 -4.51 -0.71 -3.08
CA VAL A 82 -3.75 0.37 -3.72
C VAL A 82 -2.31 -0.07 -3.97
N ALA A 83 -1.98 -0.43 -5.20
CA ALA A 83 -0.62 -0.77 -5.57
C ALA A 83 0.25 0.48 -5.67
N LEU A 84 1.42 0.45 -5.04
CA LEU A 84 2.43 1.50 -5.10
C LEU A 84 3.56 1.00 -6.00
N VAL A 85 3.61 1.55 -7.21
CA VAL A 85 4.58 1.15 -8.24
C VAL A 85 5.50 2.32 -8.51
N THR A 86 6.79 2.15 -8.22
CA THR A 86 7.80 3.17 -8.46
C THR A 86 8.61 2.81 -9.70
N LYS A 87 8.73 3.75 -10.63
CA LYS A 87 9.57 3.66 -11.82
C LYS A 87 10.18 5.02 -12.09
N ASP A 88 11.47 5.06 -12.42
CA ASP A 88 12.19 6.31 -12.70
C ASP A 88 12.03 7.37 -11.59
N ASN A 89 11.99 6.92 -10.33
CA ASN A 89 11.75 7.70 -9.10
C ASN A 89 10.34 8.31 -8.96
N ILE A 90 9.41 7.96 -9.85
CA ILE A 90 8.01 8.40 -9.79
C ILE A 90 7.18 7.24 -9.25
N THR A 91 6.35 7.50 -8.24
CA THR A 91 5.47 6.48 -7.65
C THR A 91 4.03 6.71 -8.09
N ASP A 92 3.50 5.75 -8.84
CA ASP A 92 2.10 5.72 -9.26
C ASP A 92 1.25 4.90 -8.28
N LEU A 93 0.02 5.36 -8.08
CA LEU A 93 -1.00 4.65 -7.31
C LEU A 93 -1.97 3.98 -8.28
N ILE A 94 -2.07 2.65 -8.24
CA ILE A 94 -3.01 1.88 -9.05
C ILE A 94 -4.03 1.25 -8.11
N VAL A 95 -5.27 1.71 -8.19
CA VAL A 95 -6.38 1.21 -7.38
C VAL A 95 -7.05 0.02 -8.07
N GLN A 96 -7.18 -1.10 -7.37
CA GLN A 96 -7.89 -2.31 -7.79
C GLN A 96 -9.19 -2.49 -7.00
#